data_AF-A0A535IRL7-F1
#
_entry.id   AF-A0A535IRL7-F1
#
_cell.length_a   1.000
_cell.length_b   1.000
_cell.length_c   1.000
_cell.angle_alpha   90.00
_cell.angle_beta   90.00
_cell.angle_gamma   90.00
#
_symmetry.space_group_name_H-M   'P 1'
#
loop_
_entity.id
_entity.type
_entity.pdbx_description
1 polymer ?
#
loop_
_entity_poly.entity_id
_entity_poly.type
_entity_poly.pdbx_seq_one_letter_code
_entity_poly.pdbx_strand_id
1 'polypeptide(L)'
;MTTSPFESNESLGRDAAYWAQNVSTLKLTMAPTGALNLNVDGNHLAGALQGFGQMWQKTFRVRLQGANVTPGEVIKTWKERFGTFWPKGNRFYAPLTGIAPGEIGLINMHIPGDTPIGLPLSTGVLVIYADDESFTF
;
A
#
# COMPACT_ATOMS: atom_id res chain seq x y z
N MET A 1 -14.69 48.93 -17.49
CA MET A 1 -14.97 47.48 -17.50
C MET A 1 -13.87 46.83 -16.71
N THR A 2 -14.18 46.38 -15.49
CA THR A 2 -13.20 45.75 -14.60
C THR A 2 -13.46 44.25 -14.65
N THR A 3 -12.58 43.50 -15.30
CA THR A 3 -12.64 42.04 -15.32
C THR A 3 -12.21 41.52 -13.95
N SER A 4 -13.14 40.87 -13.26
CA SER A 4 -12.89 40.12 -12.03
C SER A 4 -11.94 38.96 -12.33
N PRO A 5 -10.93 38.66 -11.48
CA PRO A 5 -10.13 37.47 -11.65
C PRO A 5 -11.00 36.26 -11.37
N PHE A 6 -10.94 35.27 -12.25
CA PHE A 6 -11.55 33.97 -12.02
C PHE A 6 -10.95 33.37 -10.74
N GLU A 7 -11.73 33.35 -9.67
CA GLU A 7 -11.47 32.45 -8.55
C GLU A 7 -11.64 31.03 -9.08
N SER A 8 -10.52 30.37 -9.38
CA SER A 8 -10.48 28.94 -9.58
C SER A 8 -10.76 28.30 -8.23
N ASN A 9 -12.03 28.04 -7.96
CA ASN A 9 -12.43 27.14 -6.89
C ASN A 9 -11.93 25.76 -7.33
N GLU A 10 -10.67 25.41 -6.99
CA GLU A 10 -10.14 24.07 -7.16
C GLU A 10 -11.01 23.16 -6.30
N SER A 11 -12.06 22.62 -6.92
CA SER A 11 -12.81 21.52 -6.33
C SER A 11 -11.79 20.40 -6.14
N LEU A 12 -11.35 20.19 -4.90
CA LEU A 12 -10.64 18.98 -4.52
C LEU A 12 -11.38 17.82 -5.21
N GLY A 13 -10.65 17.05 -6.03
CA GLY A 13 -11.25 15.95 -6.76
C GLY A 13 -12.08 15.09 -5.81
N ARG A 14 -13.20 14.54 -6.30
CA ARG A 14 -14.19 13.80 -5.47
C ARG A 14 -13.55 12.79 -4.51
N ASP A 15 -12.40 12.25 -4.88
CA ASP A 15 -11.71 11.17 -4.17
C ASP A 15 -10.43 11.65 -3.46
N ALA A 16 -10.19 12.97 -3.36
CA ALA A 16 -8.96 13.54 -2.81
C ALA A 16 -8.66 13.06 -1.38
N ALA A 17 -9.69 12.75 -0.59
CA ALA A 17 -9.56 12.19 0.76
C ALA A 17 -8.99 10.77 0.78
N TYR A 18 -9.08 10.04 -0.34
CA TYR A 18 -8.64 8.66 -0.47
C TYR A 18 -7.25 8.52 -1.08
N TRP A 19 -6.63 9.63 -1.52
CA TRP A 19 -5.29 9.63 -2.08
C TRP A 19 -4.25 10.06 -1.05
N ALA A 20 -3.09 9.40 -1.09
CA ALA A 20 -1.94 9.83 -0.32
C ALA A 20 -1.45 11.19 -0.85
N GLN A 21 -0.91 12.02 0.04
CA GLN A 21 -0.14 13.19 -0.38
C GLN A 21 1.13 12.76 -1.11
N ASN A 22 1.75 13.68 -1.86
CA ASN A 22 3.02 13.38 -2.49
C ASN A 22 4.10 13.10 -1.42
N VAL A 23 4.69 11.90 -1.45
CA VAL A 23 5.76 11.48 -0.53
C VAL A 23 7.01 11.17 -1.33
N SER A 24 8.10 11.88 -1.04
CA SER A 24 9.41 11.65 -1.67
C SER A 24 10.33 10.77 -0.82
N THR A 25 10.19 10.84 0.51
CA THR A 25 11.02 10.12 1.48
C THR A 25 10.11 9.47 2.50
N LEU A 26 10.29 8.17 2.72
CA LEU A 26 9.51 7.38 3.67
C LEU A 26 9.99 7.67 5.09
N LYS A 27 9.06 7.94 5.99
CA LYS A 27 9.35 8.19 7.41
C LYS A 27 8.41 7.41 8.29
N LEU A 28 8.97 6.56 9.14
CA LEU A 28 8.22 5.76 10.11
C LEU A 28 8.33 6.42 11.48
N THR A 29 7.21 6.84 12.06
CA THR A 29 7.18 7.37 13.43
C THR A 29 7.60 6.31 14.45
N MET A 30 7.20 5.05 14.22
CA MET A 30 7.59 3.91 15.03
C MET A 30 7.51 2.63 14.20
N ALA A 31 8.55 1.79 14.25
CA ALA A 31 8.51 0.48 13.61
C ALA A 31 7.71 -0.51 14.48
N PRO A 32 6.78 -1.30 13.90
CA PRO A 32 6.10 -2.37 14.62
C PRO A 32 7.07 -3.37 15.25
N THR A 33 6.73 -3.87 16.44
CA THR A 33 7.56 -4.86 17.15
C THR A 33 7.80 -6.09 16.28
N GLY A 34 9.08 -6.48 16.15
CA GLY A 34 9.51 -7.64 15.36
C GLY A 34 9.70 -7.37 13.87
N ALA A 35 9.37 -6.17 13.39
CA ALA A 35 9.64 -5.78 12.00
C ALA A 35 11.10 -5.37 11.81
N LEU A 36 11.74 -5.89 10.76
CA LEU A 36 13.02 -5.39 10.25
C LEU A 36 12.76 -4.21 9.32
N ASN A 37 13.29 -3.05 9.69
CA ASN A 37 13.22 -1.80 8.94
C ASN A 37 14.62 -1.43 8.43
N LEU A 38 15.10 -2.17 7.41
CA LEU A 38 16.44 -1.94 6.85
C LEU A 38 16.41 -1.00 5.64
N ASN A 39 15.33 -1.03 4.85
CA ASN A 39 15.24 -0.38 3.54
C ASN A 39 14.07 0.61 3.42
N VAL A 40 13.48 1.05 4.53
CA VAL A 40 12.25 1.87 4.49
C VAL A 40 12.45 3.24 5.12
N ASP A 41 12.68 3.33 6.43
CA ASP A 41 12.81 4.66 7.06
C ASP A 41 14.01 5.45 6.52
N GLY A 42 13.74 6.69 6.12
CA GLY A 42 14.73 7.60 5.53
C GLY A 42 15.09 7.33 4.07
N ASN A 43 14.54 6.29 3.44
CA ASN A 43 14.77 6.00 2.02
C ASN A 43 13.76 6.72 1.12
N HIS A 44 14.17 6.95 -0.13
CA HIS A 44 13.31 7.52 -1.15
C HIS A 44 12.23 6.52 -1.59
N LEU A 45 11.04 7.03 -1.87
CA LEU A 45 9.97 6.24 -2.48
C LEU A 45 10.38 5.88 -3.92
N ALA A 46 10.36 4.59 -4.23
CA ALA A 46 10.51 4.08 -5.59
C ALA A 46 9.14 3.67 -6.15
N GLY A 47 8.65 4.37 -7.16
CA GLY A 47 7.41 4.06 -7.87
C GLY A 47 7.58 2.95 -8.91
N ALA A 48 6.46 2.42 -9.41
CA ALA A 48 6.45 1.31 -10.37
C ALA A 48 7.25 1.56 -11.66
N LEU A 49 7.43 2.83 -12.06
CA LEU A 49 8.19 3.21 -13.26
C LEU A 49 9.71 3.26 -13.04
N GLN A 50 10.18 3.17 -11.79
CA GLN A 50 11.60 3.33 -11.42
C GLN A 50 12.29 1.97 -11.18
N GLY A 51 11.65 0.86 -11.58
CA GLY A 51 12.18 -0.49 -11.45
C GLY A 51 13.09 -0.93 -12.61
N PHE A 52 13.72 -2.10 -12.43
CA PHE A 52 14.51 -2.76 -13.48
C PHE A 52 13.63 -3.66 -14.36
N GLY A 53 13.84 -3.62 -15.68
CA GLY A 53 13.15 -4.46 -16.65
C GLY A 53 11.85 -3.85 -17.19
N GLN A 54 11.05 -4.67 -17.89
CA GLN A 54 9.77 -4.22 -18.46
C GLN A 54 8.66 -4.18 -17.41
N MET A 55 7.79 -3.19 -17.50
CA MET A 55 6.58 -3.10 -16.68
C MET A 55 5.51 -4.06 -17.22
N TRP A 56 4.97 -4.91 -16.34
CA TRP A 56 3.89 -5.84 -16.67
C TRP A 56 2.68 -5.57 -15.79
N GLN A 57 1.50 -5.47 -16.39
CA GLN A 57 0.24 -5.40 -15.66
C GLN A 57 -0.42 -6.79 -15.65
N LYS A 58 -0.60 -7.35 -14.45
CA LYS A 58 -1.30 -8.62 -14.23
C LYS A 58 -2.59 -8.36 -13.48
N THR A 59 -3.70 -8.84 -14.03
CA THR A 59 -5.03 -8.70 -13.43
C THR A 59 -5.54 -10.07 -13.00
N PHE A 60 -5.80 -10.22 -11.70
CA PHE A 60 -6.41 -11.42 -11.12
C PHE A 60 -7.85 -11.14 -10.74
N ARG A 61 -8.75 -12.11 -10.93
CA ARG A 61 -10.15 -12.03 -10.53
C ARG A 61 -10.56 -13.32 -9.84
N VAL A 62 -11.29 -13.19 -8.74
CA VAL A 62 -11.81 -14.32 -7.98
C VAL A 62 -13.31 -14.10 -7.79
N ARG A 63 -14.11 -15.15 -7.99
CA ARG A 63 -15.55 -15.14 -7.72
C ARG A 63 -15.82 -15.77 -6.36
N LEU A 64 -16.45 -15.02 -5.46
CA LEU A 64 -16.86 -15.49 -4.13
C LEU A 64 -18.25 -16.16 -4.20
N GLN A 65 -18.31 -17.39 -4.71
CA GLN A 65 -19.59 -18.11 -4.87
C GLN A 65 -20.19 -18.47 -3.49
N GLY A 66 -21.49 -18.23 -3.33
CA GLY A 66 -22.21 -18.52 -2.08
C GLY A 66 -21.95 -17.54 -0.93
N ALA A 67 -21.09 -16.53 -1.12
CA ALA A 67 -20.89 -15.47 -0.14
C ALA A 67 -21.98 -14.40 -0.30
N ASN A 68 -22.69 -14.09 0.79
CA ASN A 68 -23.63 -12.98 0.86
C ASN A 68 -22.94 -11.78 1.53
N VAL A 69 -22.01 -11.16 0.80
CA VAL A 69 -21.18 -10.03 1.27
C VAL A 69 -21.09 -8.95 0.20
N THR A 70 -21.05 -7.70 0.63
CA THR A 70 -20.84 -6.53 -0.22
C THR A 70 -19.35 -6.30 -0.52
N PRO A 71 -19.00 -5.55 -1.58
CA PRO A 71 -17.62 -5.17 -1.85
C PRO A 71 -16.95 -4.46 -0.67
N GLY A 72 -17.67 -3.54 -0.02
CA GLY A 72 -17.17 -2.82 1.16
C GLY A 72 -16.83 -3.75 2.34
N GLU A 73 -17.66 -4.76 2.61
CA GLU A 73 -17.39 -5.75 3.67
C GLU A 73 -16.16 -6.61 3.35
N VAL A 74 -15.98 -6.98 2.07
CA VAL A 74 -14.81 -7.72 1.60
C VAL A 74 -13.54 -6.89 1.84
N ILE A 75 -13.53 -5.63 1.41
CA ILE A 75 -12.35 -4.78 1.50
C ILE A 75 -12.06 -4.34 2.93
N LYS A 76 -13.09 -4.08 3.74
CA LYS A 76 -12.92 -3.89 5.18
C LYS A 76 -12.22 -5.08 5.83
N THR A 77 -12.72 -6.29 5.59
CA THR A 77 -12.10 -7.52 6.10
C THR A 77 -10.67 -7.66 5.59
N TRP A 78 -10.44 -7.32 4.32
CA TRP A 78 -9.13 -7.38 3.70
C TRP A 78 -8.14 -6.45 4.39
N LYS A 79 -8.50 -5.17 4.62
CA LYS A 79 -7.65 -4.19 5.29
C LYS A 79 -7.34 -4.58 6.73
N GLU A 80 -8.34 -5.04 7.49
CA GLU A 80 -8.19 -5.47 8.88
C GLU A 80 -7.31 -6.72 9.04
N ARG A 81 -7.36 -7.64 8.06
CA ARG A 81 -6.71 -8.95 8.16
C ARG A 81 -5.56 -9.16 7.18
N PHE A 82 -5.15 -8.13 6.44
CA PHE A 82 -4.23 -8.28 5.30
C PHE A 82 -2.96 -9.06 5.65
N GLY A 83 -2.34 -8.75 6.80
CA GLY A 83 -1.13 -9.43 7.25
C GLY A 83 -1.29 -10.93 7.53
N THR A 84 -2.51 -11.41 7.78
CA THR A 84 -2.81 -12.83 8.06
C THR A 84 -2.91 -13.70 6.81
N PHE A 85 -3.06 -13.09 5.63
CA PHE A 85 -3.19 -13.82 4.37
C PHE A 85 -1.84 -14.15 3.72
N TRP A 86 -0.73 -13.72 4.34
CA TRP A 86 0.61 -13.98 3.83
C TRP A 86 1.03 -15.43 4.09
N PRO A 87 1.77 -16.07 3.16
CA PRO A 87 2.30 -17.41 3.36
C PRO A 87 3.17 -17.52 4.62
N LYS A 88 3.23 -18.72 5.20
CA LYS A 88 4.08 -18.99 6.37
C LYS A 88 5.52 -18.56 6.09
N GLY A 89 6.11 -17.80 7.03
CA GLY A 89 7.47 -17.27 6.91
C GLY A 89 7.55 -15.88 6.30
N ASN A 90 6.46 -15.39 5.68
CA ASN A 90 6.35 -14.04 5.18
C ASN A 90 5.42 -13.22 6.07
N ARG A 91 5.78 -11.96 6.32
CA ARG A 91 5.02 -11.07 7.19
C ARG A 91 4.87 -9.71 6.55
N PHE A 92 3.64 -9.25 6.52
CA PHE A 92 3.29 -7.85 6.35
C PHE A 92 2.96 -7.27 7.73
N TYR A 93 3.66 -6.22 8.10
CA TYR A 93 3.40 -5.45 9.31
C TYR A 93 2.60 -4.22 8.90
N ALA A 94 1.31 -4.24 9.28
CA ALA A 94 0.41 -3.15 8.98
C ALA A 94 0.81 -1.87 9.74
N PRO A 95 0.56 -0.69 9.14
CA PRO A 95 0.61 0.58 9.87
C PRO A 95 -0.33 0.56 11.07
N LEU A 96 0.01 1.29 12.13
CA LEU A 96 -0.76 1.30 13.38
C LEU A 96 -2.18 1.85 13.21
N THR A 97 -2.33 2.80 12.29
CA THR A 97 -3.60 3.45 11.92
C THR A 97 -4.40 2.66 10.87
N GLY A 98 -3.85 1.54 10.40
CA GLY A 98 -4.46 0.68 9.38
C GLY A 98 -3.99 0.99 7.95
N ILE A 99 -4.62 0.34 6.97
CA ILE A 99 -4.37 0.60 5.55
C ILE A 99 -5.14 1.86 5.15
N ALA A 100 -4.51 3.02 5.35
CA ALA A 100 -5.03 4.35 5.02
C ALA A 100 -4.05 5.11 4.12
N PRO A 101 -4.50 6.11 3.36
CA PRO A 101 -3.65 6.81 2.41
C PRO A 101 -2.43 7.46 3.07
N GLY A 102 -1.23 7.18 2.54
CA GLY A 102 0.05 7.71 3.04
C GLY A 102 0.68 6.89 4.17
N GLU A 103 0.01 5.84 4.63
CA GLU A 103 0.54 4.94 5.65
C GLU A 103 1.54 3.94 5.09
N ILE A 104 2.57 3.62 5.88
CA ILE A 104 3.69 2.79 5.42
C ILE A 104 3.62 1.41 6.07
N GLY A 105 3.46 0.37 5.24
CA GLY A 105 3.56 -1.02 5.67
C GLY A 105 4.98 -1.56 5.51
N LEU A 106 5.44 -2.40 6.45
CA LEU A 106 6.71 -3.12 6.33
C LEU A 106 6.48 -4.56 5.86
N ILE A 107 7.38 -5.07 5.03
CA ILE A 107 7.36 -6.44 4.54
C ILE A 107 8.69 -7.11 4.90
N ASN A 108 8.61 -8.23 5.60
CA ASN A 108 9.74 -9.13 5.79
C ASN A 108 9.36 -10.51 5.25
N MET A 109 10.12 -11.01 4.29
CA MET A 109 9.81 -12.27 3.62
C MET A 109 11.07 -12.98 3.17
N HIS A 110 10.93 -14.25 2.80
CA HIS A 110 11.98 -14.98 2.09
C HIS A 110 11.55 -15.14 0.64
N ILE A 111 12.37 -14.67 -0.29
CA ILE A 111 12.16 -14.90 -1.71
C ILE A 111 12.84 -16.23 -2.11
N PRO A 112 12.25 -17.01 -3.03
CA PRO A 112 12.88 -18.22 -3.55
C PRO A 112 14.27 -17.93 -4.10
N GLY A 113 15.22 -18.84 -3.88
CA GLY A 113 16.60 -18.74 -4.36
C GLY A 113 17.35 -20.05 -4.15
N ASP A 114 18.67 -20.02 -4.32
CA ASP A 114 19.52 -21.23 -4.33
C ASP A 114 19.75 -21.86 -2.96
N THR A 115 19.26 -21.24 -1.87
CA THR A 115 19.33 -21.80 -0.52
C THR A 115 17.99 -22.40 -0.09
N PRO A 116 17.97 -23.46 0.75
CA PRO A 116 16.72 -24.09 1.21
C PRO A 116 15.78 -23.16 1.99
N ILE A 117 16.31 -22.07 2.55
CA ILE A 117 15.56 -21.09 3.36
C ILE A 117 15.12 -19.89 2.49
N GLY A 118 15.65 -19.75 1.28
CA GLY A 118 15.47 -18.56 0.45
C GLY A 118 16.33 -17.38 0.89
N LEU A 119 16.25 -16.28 0.14
CA LEU A 119 16.96 -15.05 0.48
C LEU A 119 16.06 -14.13 1.32
N PRO A 120 16.52 -13.63 2.48
CA PRO A 120 15.73 -12.70 3.28
C PRO A 120 15.59 -11.35 2.57
N LEU A 121 14.38 -10.81 2.56
CA LEU A 121 14.03 -9.51 2.02
C LEU A 121 13.35 -8.67 3.10
N SER A 122 13.88 -7.46 3.33
CA SER A 122 13.23 -6.39 4.11
C SER A 122 12.89 -5.25 3.14
N THR A 123 11.62 -4.87 3.07
CA THR A 123 11.11 -3.80 2.19
C THR A 123 9.87 -3.15 2.80
N GLY A 124 9.29 -2.17 2.13
CA GLY A 124 8.07 -1.48 2.53
C GLY A 124 7.20 -1.06 1.35
N VAL A 125 5.97 -0.64 1.66
CA VAL A 125 4.94 -0.21 0.70
C VAL A 125 4.16 0.98 1.24
N LEU A 126 3.64 1.85 0.37
CA LEU A 126 3.13 3.19 0.76
C LEU A 126 1.60 3.37 0.79
N VAL A 127 0.69 2.50 0.40
CA VAL A 127 -0.77 2.85 0.39
C VAL A 127 -1.06 4.21 -0.28
N ILE A 128 -0.91 4.27 -1.61
CA ILE A 128 -1.18 5.49 -2.37
C ILE A 128 -2.68 5.82 -2.50
N TYR A 129 -3.55 4.82 -2.36
CA TYR A 129 -5.00 5.00 -2.41
C TYR A 129 -5.72 4.01 -1.49
N ALA A 130 -6.77 4.46 -0.80
CA ALA A 130 -7.66 3.58 -0.05
C ALA A 130 -9.04 4.21 0.18
N ASP A 131 -10.09 3.58 -0.36
CA ASP A 131 -11.51 3.91 -0.13
C ASP A 131 -12.27 2.70 0.43
N ASP A 132 -13.60 2.77 0.49
CA ASP A 132 -14.40 1.67 1.06
C ASP A 132 -14.37 0.38 0.23
N GLU A 133 -14.09 0.45 -1.07
CA GLU A 133 -14.21 -0.68 -2.01
C GLU A 133 -12.89 -1.07 -2.69
N SER A 134 -11.79 -0.40 -2.37
CA SER A 134 -10.48 -0.68 -2.95
C SER A 134 -9.33 -0.04 -2.16
N PHE A 135 -8.12 -0.53 -2.40
CA PHE A 135 -6.88 0.11 -1.98
C PHE A 135 -5.73 -0.34 -2.89
N THR A 136 -4.68 0.48 -2.99
CA THR A 136 -3.43 0.13 -3.66
C THR A 136 -2.25 0.75 -2.94
N PHE A 137 -1.10 0.09 -3.07
CA PHE A 137 0.18 0.52 -2.52
C PHE A 137 1.02 1.33 -3.48
#